data_AF-T1CAC0-F1
#
_entry.id   AF-T1CAC0-F1
#
_cell.length_a   1.000
_cell.length_b   1.000
_cell.length_c   1.000
_cell.angle_alpha   90.00
_cell.angle_beta   90.00
_cell.angle_gamma   90.00
#
_symmetry.space_group_name_H-M   'P 1'
#
loop_
_entity.id
_entity.type
_entity.pdbx_description
1 polymer ?
#
loop_
_entity_poly.entity_id
_entity_poly.type
_entity_poly.pdbx_seq_one_letter_code
_entity_poly.pdbx_strand_id
1 'polypeptide(L)'
;EAGATVVQEIAFSLANAIAILDAVAESKQLTSDEFPAVVGRMSFFVNSGIRFIEEIAKMRAFSKLWEEICLDRYGVSDPKLRRFRYGVQVNSLGLTEQQPENI
;
A
#
# COMPACT_ATOMS: atom_id res chain seq x y z
N GLU A 1 -6.22 -10.12 -7.38
CA GLU A 1 -7.29 -10.86 -8.11
C GLU A 1 -6.91 -11.24 -9.54
N ALA A 2 -6.25 -10.38 -10.33
CA ALA A 2 -5.82 -10.72 -11.70
C ALA A 2 -4.57 -11.63 -11.82
N GLY A 3 -4.24 -12.42 -10.79
CA GLY A 3 -3.11 -13.36 -10.82
C GLY A 3 -1.71 -12.79 -10.54
N ALA A 4 -1.61 -11.55 -10.02
CA ALA A 4 -0.33 -10.99 -9.59
C ALA A 4 0.29 -11.80 -8.43
N THR A 5 1.61 -12.02 -8.48
CA THR A 5 2.36 -12.53 -7.33
C THR A 5 2.39 -11.49 -6.20
N VAL A 6 2.66 -11.95 -4.97
CA VAL A 6 2.78 -11.08 -3.79
C VAL A 6 3.79 -9.95 -3.99
N VAL A 7 4.92 -10.24 -4.65
CA VAL A 7 5.95 -9.23 -4.96
C VAL A 7 5.43 -8.20 -5.97
N GLN A 8 4.72 -8.64 -7.00
CA GLN A 8 4.13 -7.74 -8.00
C GLN A 8 3.05 -6.86 -7.38
N GLU A 9 2.20 -7.40 -6.51
CA GLU A 9 1.15 -6.64 -5.81
C GLU A 9 1.75 -5.44 -5.06
N ILE A 10 2.78 -5.67 -4.23
CA ILE A 10 3.41 -4.58 -3.47
C ILE A 10 4.19 -3.63 -4.39
N ALA A 11 4.92 -4.15 -5.38
CA ALA A 11 5.75 -3.34 -6.26
C ALA A 11 4.91 -2.39 -7.11
N PHE A 12 3.83 -2.88 -7.71
CA PHE A 12 2.94 -2.06 -8.53
C PHE A 12 2.16 -1.06 -7.67
N SER A 13 1.73 -1.45 -6.47
CA SER A 13 1.03 -0.54 -5.56
C SER A 13 1.92 0.62 -5.13
N LEU A 14 3.17 0.34 -4.75
CA LEU A 14 4.15 1.37 -4.39
C LEU A 14 4.56 2.24 -5.59
N ALA A 15 4.75 1.63 -6.77
CA ALA A 15 5.06 2.38 -7.98
C ALA A 15 3.93 3.35 -8.36
N ASN A 16 2.68 2.93 -8.27
CA ASN A 16 1.52 3.80 -8.51
C ASN A 16 1.44 4.93 -7.50
N ALA A 17 1.66 4.63 -6.21
CA ALA A 17 1.73 5.64 -5.16
C ALA A 17 2.81 6.71 -5.45
N ILE A 18 4.01 6.26 -5.81
CA ILE A 18 5.11 7.15 -6.17
C ILE A 18 4.73 8.02 -7.36
N ALA A 19 4.18 7.43 -8.43
CA ALA A 19 3.78 8.17 -9.62
C ALA A 19 2.72 9.25 -9.32
N ILE A 20 1.74 8.94 -8.45
CA ILE A 20 0.72 9.89 -8.01
C ILE A 20 1.36 11.03 -7.22
N LEU A 21 2.23 10.73 -6.27
CA LEU A 21 2.88 11.74 -5.44
C LEU A 21 3.85 12.62 -6.24
N ASP A 22 4.59 12.04 -7.17
CA ASP A 22 5.46 12.77 -8.09
C ASP A 22 4.63 13.75 -8.92
N ALA A 23 3.52 13.30 -9.52
CA ALA A 23 2.61 14.17 -10.27
C ALA A 23 2.01 15.30 -9.41
N VAL A 24 1.65 15.01 -8.16
CA VAL A 24 1.15 16.02 -7.22
C VAL A 24 2.24 17.04 -6.88
N ALA A 25 3.47 16.60 -6.60
CA ALA A 25 4.60 17.48 -6.33
C ALA A 25 4.91 18.40 -7.53
N GLU A 26 4.86 17.85 -8.75
CA GLU A 26 5.13 18.58 -9.99
C GLU A 26 4.01 19.57 -10.37
N SER A 27 2.78 19.35 -9.89
CA SER A 27 1.62 20.19 -10.23
C SER A 27 1.76 21.66 -9.81
N LYS A 28 2.64 21.96 -8.84
CA LYS A 28 2.82 23.28 -8.20
C LYS A 28 1.54 23.90 -7.63
N GLN A 29 0.50 23.08 -7.41
CA GLN A 29 -0.76 23.52 -6.81
C GLN A 29 -0.72 23.56 -5.28
N LEU A 30 0.35 23.01 -4.69
CA LEU A 30 0.54 22.90 -3.25
C LEU A 30 1.74 23.73 -2.82
N THR A 31 1.62 24.36 -1.66
CA THR A 31 2.76 24.89 -0.93
C THR A 31 3.61 23.73 -0.39
N SER A 32 4.88 24.01 -0.04
CA SER A 32 5.80 23.03 0.55
C SER A 32 5.21 22.35 1.79
N ASP A 33 4.42 23.09 2.56
CA ASP A 33 3.90 22.64 3.85
C ASP A 33 2.64 21.77 3.71
N GLU A 34 2.00 21.80 2.54
CA GLU A 34 0.80 21.00 2.25
C GLU A 34 1.11 19.60 1.72
N PHE A 35 2.27 19.42 1.08
CA PHE A 35 2.65 18.13 0.50
C PHE A 35 2.72 16.98 1.51
N PRO A 36 3.31 17.15 2.72
CA PRO A 36 3.27 16.12 3.76
C PRO A 36 1.86 15.66 4.14
N ALA A 37 0.87 16.57 4.10
CA ALA A 37 -0.52 16.24 4.40
C ALA A 37 -1.17 15.38 3.31
N VAL A 38 -0.71 15.46 2.05
CA VAL A 38 -1.15 14.57 0.97
C VAL A 38 -0.64 13.15 1.22
N VAL A 39 0.65 13.00 1.54
CA VAL A 39 1.23 11.70 1.94
C VAL A 39 0.46 11.11 3.12
N GLY A 40 0.11 11.95 4.10
CA GLY A 40 -0.72 11.61 5.26
C GLY A 40 -2.16 11.19 4.95
N ARG A 41 -2.68 11.45 3.75
CA ARG A 41 -4.02 11.04 3.31
C ARG A 41 -4.00 9.80 2.43
N MET A 42 -2.83 9.34 2.01
CA MET A 42 -2.72 8.14 1.20
C MET A 42 -3.10 6.90 2.01
N SER A 43 -3.82 5.98 1.37
CA SER A 43 -4.17 4.67 1.91
C SER A 43 -4.12 3.64 0.80
N PHE A 44 -3.88 2.39 1.20
CA PHE A 44 -3.74 1.27 0.29
C PHE A 44 -4.93 0.31 0.46
N PHE A 45 -5.28 -0.38 -0.61
CA PHE A 45 -6.22 -1.47 -0.54
C PHE A 45 -5.49 -2.75 -0.92
N VAL A 46 -5.40 -3.68 0.03
CA VAL A 46 -4.61 -4.90 -0.11
C VAL A 46 -5.51 -6.12 -0.09
N ASN A 47 -5.14 -7.11 -0.89
CA ASN A 47 -5.75 -8.42 -0.83
C ASN A 47 -5.07 -9.27 0.25
N SER A 48 -5.75 -10.25 0.85
CA SER A 48 -5.16 -11.22 1.77
C SER A 48 -5.57 -12.63 1.37
N GLY A 49 -4.61 -13.43 0.90
CA GLY A 49 -4.80 -14.83 0.55
C GLY A 49 -4.65 -15.80 1.72
N ILE A 50 -4.72 -17.09 1.39
CA ILE A 50 -4.66 -18.20 2.36
C ILE A 50 -3.23 -18.46 2.91
N ARG A 51 -2.20 -17.94 2.24
CA ARG A 51 -0.79 -18.14 2.62
C ARG A 51 -0.40 -17.25 3.79
N PHE A 52 -0.88 -17.59 4.98
CA PHE A 52 -0.79 -16.79 6.21
C PHE A 52 0.58 -16.12 6.47
N ILE A 53 1.67 -16.90 6.44
CA ILE A 53 3.02 -16.37 6.71
C ILE A 53 3.48 -15.41 5.61
N GLU A 54 3.16 -15.70 4.34
CA GLU A 54 3.52 -14.85 3.21
C GLU A 54 2.75 -13.54 3.25
N GLU A 55 1.46 -13.57 3.60
CA GLU A 55 0.64 -12.36 3.76
C GLU A 55 1.14 -11.48 4.92
N ILE A 56 1.52 -12.08 6.05
CA ILE A 56 2.14 -11.31 7.15
C ILE A 56 3.45 -10.68 6.71
N ALA A 57 4.32 -11.44 6.03
CA ALA A 57 5.58 -10.93 5.53
C ALA A 57 5.36 -9.80 4.52
N LYS A 58 4.38 -9.93 3.63
CA LYS A 58 3.96 -8.90 2.68
C LYS A 58 3.59 -7.61 3.39
N MET A 59 2.70 -7.67 4.38
CA MET A 59 2.22 -6.48 5.08
C MET A 59 3.35 -5.77 5.85
N ARG A 60 4.27 -6.53 6.46
CA ARG A 60 5.45 -5.96 7.13
C ARG A 60 6.41 -5.30 6.16
N ALA A 61 6.70 -5.97 5.04
CA ALA A 61 7.57 -5.42 3.99
C ALA A 61 6.96 -4.16 3.38
N PHE A 62 5.68 -4.17 3.05
CA PHE A 62 4.96 -3.04 2.48
C PHE A 62 4.98 -1.83 3.43
N SER A 63 4.66 -2.02 4.70
CA SER A 63 4.73 -0.95 5.70
C SER A 63 6.12 -0.33 5.81
N LYS A 64 7.18 -1.16 5.81
CA LYS A 64 8.57 -0.69 5.92
C LYS A 64 9.00 0.07 4.67
N LEU A 65 8.72 -0.46 3.48
CA LEU A 65 9.05 0.19 2.22
C LEU A 65 8.31 1.52 2.07
N TRP A 66 7.04 1.57 2.44
CA TRP A 66 6.28 2.83 2.44
C TRP A 66 6.89 3.87 3.37
N GLU A 67 7.31 3.45 4.57
CA GLU A 67 7.96 4.32 5.54
C GLU A 67 9.27 4.91 4.99
N GLU A 68 10.13 4.07 4.39
CA GLU A 68 11.40 4.44 3.77
C GLU A 68 11.17 5.40 2.58
N ILE A 69 10.25 5.08 1.66
CA ILE A 69 9.91 5.94 0.52
C ILE A 69 9.48 7.33 0.99
N CYS A 70 8.57 7.40 1.97
CA CYS A 70 8.09 8.68 2.46
C CYS A 70 9.18 9.54 3.13
N LEU A 71 10.13 8.90 3.81
CA LEU A 71 11.23 9.60 4.47
C LEU A 71 12.29 10.03 3.46
N ASP A 72 12.80 9.07 2.70
CA ASP A 72 14.04 9.22 1.94
C ASP A 72 13.78 9.91 0.60
N ARG A 73 12.66 9.60 -0.07
CA ARG A 73 12.30 10.22 -1.35
C ARG A 73 11.59 11.56 -1.17
N TYR A 74 10.68 11.64 -0.18
CA TYR A 74 9.77 12.76 -0.02
C TYR A 74 10.06 13.67 1.18
N GLY A 75 11.01 13.31 2.05
CA GLY A 75 11.43 14.15 3.17
C GLY A 75 10.36 14.35 4.25
N VAL A 76 9.31 13.52 4.30
CA VAL A 76 8.22 13.68 5.26
C VAL A 76 8.69 13.23 6.65
N SER A 77 9.12 14.17 7.48
CA SER A 77 9.74 13.85 8.78
C SER A 77 8.74 13.38 9.84
N ASP A 78 7.49 13.87 9.84
CA ASP A 78 6.47 13.48 10.82
C ASP A 78 6.04 12.01 10.65
N PRO A 79 6.34 11.11 11.63
CA PRO A 79 5.95 9.71 11.56
C PRO A 79 4.45 9.48 11.44
N LYS A 80 3.60 10.40 11.91
CA LYS A 80 2.14 10.29 11.79
C LYS A 80 1.67 10.35 10.34
N LEU A 81 2.33 11.17 9.52
CA LEU A 81 2.01 11.36 8.11
C LEU A 81 2.51 10.19 7.25
N ARG A 82 3.58 9.50 7.69
CA ARG A 82 4.13 8.32 7.01
C ARG A 82 3.49 6.99 7.39
N ARG A 83 2.48 6.98 8.28
CA ARG A 83 1.80 5.72 8.68
C ARG A 83 1.24 5.00 7.46
N PHE A 84 1.55 3.72 7.36
CA PHE A 84 0.92 2.83 6.37
C PHE A 84 -0.53 2.56 6.79
N ARG A 85 -1.48 3.14 6.05
CA ARG A 85 -2.92 2.98 6.27
C ARG A 85 -3.47 2.08 5.16
N TYR A 86 -4.26 1.08 5.52
CA TYR A 86 -4.81 0.17 4.54
C TYR A 86 -6.18 -0.36 4.93
N GLY A 87 -6.99 -0.63 3.91
CA GLY A 87 -8.10 -1.58 3.98
C GLY A 87 -7.65 -2.93 3.47
N VAL A 88 -8.20 -4.01 4.02
CA VAL A 88 -7.91 -5.38 3.59
C VAL A 88 -9.18 -6.08 3.13
N GLN A 89 -9.08 -6.81 2.02
CA GLN A 89 -10.09 -7.73 1.55
C GLN A 89 -9.53 -9.15 1.53
N VAL A 90 -10.30 -10.10 2.05
CA VAL A 90 -9.93 -11.53 1.96
C VAL A 90 -10.15 -11.99 0.53
N ASN A 91 -9.18 -12.72 -0.01
CA ASN A 91 -9.20 -13.18 -1.38
C ASN A 91 -10.32 -14.21 -1.60
N SER A 92 -11.24 -13.90 -2.51
CA SER A 92 -12.35 -14.79 -2.89
C SER A 92 -11.94 -15.94 -3.83
N LEU A 93 -10.78 -15.85 -4.49
CA LEU A 93 -10.32 -16.88 -5.44
C LEU A 93 -9.92 -18.21 -4.77
N GLY A 94 -9.68 -18.20 -3.45
CA GLY A 94 -9.42 -19.41 -2.68
C GLY A 94 -10.69 -20.14 -2.22
N LEU A 95 -11.86 -19.54 -2.44
CA LEU A 95 -13.13 -20.09 -1.96
C LEU A 95 -13.66 -21.14 -2.93
N THR A 96 -14.16 -22.24 -2.38
CA THR A 96 -14.76 -23.33 -3.15
C THR A 96 -16.28 -23.30 -3.01
N GLU A 97 -16.99 -23.59 -4.10
CA GLU A 97 -18.44 -23.78 -4.06
C GLU A 97 -18.83 -25.01 -3.21
N GLN A 98 -17.98 -26.04 -3.23
CA GLN A 98 -18.15 -27.23 -2.40
C GLN A 98 -17.86 -26.90 -0.94
N GLN A 99 -18.74 -27.39 -0.05
CA GLN A 99 -18.65 -27.20 1.41
C GLN A 99 -18.43 -25.72 1.80
N PRO A 100 -19.38 -24.83 1.47
CA PRO A 100 -19.24 -23.38 1.67
C PRO A 100 -19.12 -22.98 3.15
N GLU A 101 -19.42 -23.86 4.09
CA GLU A 101 -19.16 -23.68 5.52
C GLU A 101 -17.67 -23.68 5.90
N ASN A 102 -16.78 -24.16 5.01
CA ASN A 102 -15.32 -24.15 5.20
C ASN A 102 -14.64 -22.88 4.66
N ILE A 103 -15.43 -21.90 4.21
CA ILE A 103 -14.99 -20.58 3.72
C ILE A 103 -14.37 -19.75 4.85
#